data_AF-A0A160IPZ0-F1
#
_entry.id   AF-A0A160IPZ0-F1
#
_cell.length_a   1.000
_cell.length_b   1.000
_cell.length_c   1.000
_cell.angle_alpha   90.00
_cell.angle_beta   90.00
_cell.angle_gamma   90.00
#
_symmetry.space_group_name_H-M   'P 1'
#
loop_
_entity.id
_entity.type
_entity.pdbx_description
1 polymer ?
#
loop_
_entity_poly.entity_id
_entity_poly.type
_entity_poly.pdbx_seq_one_letter_code
_entity_poly.pdbx_strand_id
1 'polypeptide(L)'
;MFTSYCDASIFKGHPYIGCLIKTDNSTYTNRFELSQSSMRITANFLEFLALEYLVEEIQHLQLTDGIIYFDSDFVNRSLIGQSNWFKKRTQIILRSLQKRNIQFACIPSKDNLAHDIARGVYEEKEAMEITIPLFDLSHKAFIAYQRETKNNNCSKVIAQRKLTRNILLSVKASEEAGVILYRYGNLYIYVEDNTIVKIEKGSYLKGFKKSKDEYRRLNKLLFL
;
A
#
# COMPACT_ATOMS: atom_id res chain seq x y z
N MET A 1 -5.79 5.00 20.11
CA MET A 1 -4.45 4.46 20.47
C MET A 1 -4.26 3.18 19.66
N PHE A 2 -3.03 2.82 19.25
CA PHE A 2 -2.81 1.56 18.52
C PHE A 2 -1.77 0.66 19.19
N THR A 3 -1.88 -0.64 18.96
CA THR A 3 -0.85 -1.63 19.28
C THR A 3 -0.39 -2.29 17.99
N SER A 4 0.90 -2.55 17.85
CA SER A 4 1.41 -3.23 16.66
C SER A 4 2.51 -4.22 16.98
N TYR A 5 2.70 -5.15 16.07
CA TYR A 5 3.65 -6.25 16.18
C TYR A 5 4.39 -6.38 14.85
N CYS A 6 5.68 -6.67 14.88
CA CYS A 6 6.44 -7.06 13.69
C CYS A 6 7.28 -8.29 13.98
N ASP A 7 7.42 -9.14 12.97
CA ASP A 7 8.34 -10.28 13.00
C ASP A 7 8.88 -10.56 11.59
N ALA A 8 9.93 -11.37 11.55
CA ALA A 8 10.68 -11.77 10.38
C ALA A 8 10.92 -13.28 10.42
N SER A 9 10.73 -13.96 9.30
CA SER A 9 10.99 -15.40 9.23
C SER A 9 11.55 -15.82 7.89
N ILE A 10 12.41 -16.84 7.89
CA ILE A 10 12.84 -17.51 6.67
C ILE A 10 12.02 -18.80 6.55
N PHE A 11 11.09 -18.82 5.61
CA PHE A 11 10.21 -19.96 5.37
C PHE A 11 10.51 -20.56 4.00
N LYS A 12 10.82 -21.87 3.96
CA LYS A 12 11.19 -22.59 2.73
C LYS A 12 12.33 -21.94 1.92
N GLY A 13 13.25 -21.25 2.58
CA GLY A 13 14.37 -20.55 1.91
C GLY A 13 14.02 -19.14 1.41
N HIS A 14 12.81 -18.66 1.68
CA HIS A 14 12.34 -17.33 1.32
C HIS A 14 12.23 -16.43 2.56
N PRO A 15 12.79 -15.21 2.54
CA PRO A 15 12.69 -14.26 3.64
C PRO A 15 11.36 -13.52 3.61
N TYR A 16 10.64 -13.56 4.72
CA TYR A 16 9.34 -12.92 4.92
C TYR A 16 9.37 -11.97 6.10
N ILE A 17 8.62 -10.90 5.97
CA ILE A 17 8.29 -9.95 7.04
C ILE A 17 6.78 -10.04 7.27
N GLY A 18 6.37 -10.08 8.54
CA GLY A 18 4.99 -9.97 8.96
C GLY A 18 4.79 -8.77 9.86
N CYS A 19 3.66 -8.07 9.70
CA CYS A 19 3.24 -7.03 10.62
C CYS A 19 1.74 -7.11 10.94
N LEU A 20 1.40 -6.64 12.13
CA LEU A 20 0.05 -6.53 12.65
C LEU A 20 -0.10 -5.16 13.30
N ILE A 21 -1.17 -4.44 12.99
CA ILE A 21 -1.52 -3.16 13.63
C ILE A 21 -2.98 -3.27 14.05
N LYS A 22 -3.25 -3.11 15.35
CA LYS A 22 -4.58 -3.08 15.93
C LYS A 22 -4.91 -1.68 16.40
N THR A 23 -6.03 -1.17 15.95
CA THR A 23 -6.68 0.03 16.48
C THR A 23 -7.98 -0.37 17.18
N ASP A 24 -8.65 0.60 17.80
CA ASP A 24 -9.95 0.37 18.44
C ASP A 24 -11.01 -0.15 17.44
N ASN A 25 -10.87 0.18 16.15
CA ASN A 25 -11.89 -0.08 15.13
C ASN A 25 -11.43 -1.03 14.02
N SER A 26 -10.16 -1.40 13.97
CA SER A 26 -9.63 -2.16 12.84
C SER A 26 -8.40 -2.99 13.22
N THR A 27 -8.23 -4.10 12.51
CA THR A 27 -6.99 -4.88 12.49
C THR A 27 -6.43 -4.83 11.09
N TYR A 28 -5.15 -4.51 10.99
CA TYR A 28 -4.39 -4.50 9.75
C TYR A 28 -3.27 -5.51 9.85
N THR A 29 -3.20 -6.40 8.88
CA THR A 29 -2.13 -7.40 8.75
C THR A 29 -1.48 -7.25 7.40
N ASN A 30 -0.16 -7.31 7.34
CA ASN A 30 0.54 -7.39 6.08
C ASN A 30 1.70 -8.37 6.16
N ARG A 31 1.96 -9.03 5.02
CA ARG A 31 3.04 -9.99 4.85
C ARG A 31 3.75 -9.68 3.55
N PHE A 32 5.07 -9.51 3.64
CA PHE A 32 5.90 -9.14 2.50
C PHE A 32 7.03 -10.15 2.32
N GLU A 33 7.18 -10.66 1.09
CA GLU A 33 8.34 -11.46 0.69
C GLU A 33 9.44 -10.54 0.17
N LEU A 34 10.63 -10.63 0.74
CA LEU A 34 11.80 -9.94 0.22
C LEU A 34 12.34 -10.71 -0.99
N SER A 35 12.37 -10.05 -2.15
CA SER A 35 13.00 -10.60 -3.35
C SER A 35 14.45 -10.99 -3.03
N GLN A 36 14.86 -12.21 -3.37
CA GLN A 36 16.23 -12.68 -3.15
C GLN A 36 17.20 -11.77 -3.91
N SER A 37 17.78 -10.80 -3.20
CA SER A 37 18.92 -10.05 -3.69
C SER A 37 20.20 -10.86 -3.46
N SER A 38 21.27 -10.54 -4.17
CA SER A 38 22.60 -11.15 -4.00
C SER A 38 23.24 -10.91 -2.62
N MET A 39 22.55 -10.20 -1.72
CA MET A 39 23.00 -9.89 -0.37
C MET A 39 22.60 -11.03 0.59
N ARG A 40 23.56 -11.52 1.38
CA ARG A 40 23.32 -12.53 2.42
C ARG A 40 22.41 -11.96 3.51
N ILE A 41 21.12 -12.30 3.46
CA ILE A 41 20.12 -11.90 4.46
C ILE A 41 20.32 -12.76 5.71
N THR A 42 20.56 -12.11 6.86
CA THR A 42 20.60 -12.75 8.18
C THR A 42 19.28 -12.51 8.92
N ALA A 43 18.96 -13.34 9.91
CA ALA A 43 17.77 -13.15 10.75
C ALA A 43 17.74 -11.75 11.39
N ASN A 44 18.83 -11.32 12.02
CA ASN A 44 18.95 -9.98 12.61
C ASN A 44 18.71 -8.84 11.61
N PHE A 45 19.19 -8.99 10.36
CA PHE A 45 18.93 -8.01 9.31
C PHE A 45 17.44 -7.99 8.96
N LEU A 46 16.83 -9.17 8.82
CA LEU A 46 15.43 -9.32 8.47
C LEU A 46 14.50 -8.76 9.56
N GLU A 47 14.80 -9.01 10.83
CA GLU A 47 14.07 -8.46 11.99
C GLU A 47 14.14 -6.93 12.02
N PHE A 48 15.32 -6.36 11.73
CA PHE A 48 15.44 -4.91 11.64
C PHE A 48 14.64 -4.32 10.48
N LEU A 49 14.63 -5.00 9.33
CA LEU A 49 13.78 -4.62 8.20
C LEU A 49 12.29 -4.74 8.55
N ALA A 50 11.89 -5.73 9.36
CA ALA A 50 10.50 -5.87 9.80
C ALA A 50 10.03 -4.66 10.62
N LEU A 51 10.88 -4.15 11.51
CA LEU A 51 10.60 -2.91 12.24
C LEU A 51 10.48 -1.71 11.29
N GLU A 52 11.43 -1.55 10.37
CA GLU A 52 11.38 -0.44 9.39
C GLU A 52 10.11 -0.47 8.56
N TYR A 53 9.75 -1.66 8.07
CA TYR A 53 8.54 -1.87 7.31
C TYR A 53 7.29 -1.51 8.12
N LEU A 54 7.18 -1.97 9.37
CA LEU A 54 6.06 -1.61 10.24
C LEU A 54 5.97 -0.09 10.48
N VAL A 55 7.12 0.59 10.65
CA VAL A 55 7.14 2.05 10.82
C VAL A 55 6.65 2.77 9.56
N GLU A 56 7.02 2.29 8.37
CA GLU A 56 6.49 2.81 7.09
C GLU A 56 4.98 2.60 6.98
N GLU A 57 4.46 1.42 7.34
CA GLU A 57 3.02 1.13 7.35
C GLU A 57 2.26 2.04 8.32
N ILE A 58 2.78 2.25 9.54
CA ILE A 58 2.23 3.21 10.52
C ILE A 58 2.20 4.63 9.94
N GLN A 59 3.26 5.04 9.22
CA GLN A 59 3.31 6.35 8.57
C GLN A 59 2.26 6.46 7.46
N HIS A 60 2.10 5.41 6.65
CA HIS A 60 1.11 5.33 5.57
C HIS A 60 -0.32 5.42 6.09
N LEU A 61 -0.61 4.74 7.20
CA LEU A 61 -1.89 4.80 7.89
C LEU A 61 -2.09 6.07 8.71
N GLN A 62 -1.09 6.96 8.73
CA GLN A 62 -1.09 8.23 9.47
C GLN A 62 -1.35 8.07 10.97
N LEU A 63 -0.97 6.94 11.56
CA LEU A 63 -1.25 6.66 12.96
C LEU A 63 -0.32 7.45 13.90
N THR A 64 -0.86 7.76 15.07
CA THR A 64 -0.22 8.44 16.21
C THR A 64 -0.68 7.76 17.49
N ASP A 65 0.07 7.95 18.57
CA ASP A 65 -0.24 7.45 19.93
C ASP A 65 -0.41 5.92 19.96
N GLY A 66 0.70 5.21 20.08
CA GLY A 66 0.68 3.75 20.11
C GLY A 66 1.95 3.10 20.60
N ILE A 67 1.98 1.77 20.54
CA ILE A 67 3.11 0.96 20.96
C ILE A 67 3.43 -0.11 19.91
N ILE A 68 4.72 -0.25 19.60
CA ILE A 68 5.27 -1.30 18.74
C ILE A 68 5.88 -2.39 19.62
N TYR A 69 5.49 -3.63 19.35
CA TYR A 69 6.05 -4.82 19.98
C TYR A 69 6.87 -5.63 18.96
N PHE A 70 7.97 -6.21 19.43
CA PHE A 70 8.82 -7.15 18.69
C PHE A 70 9.56 -8.04 19.70
N ASP A 71 10.09 -9.17 19.26
CA ASP A 71 10.84 -10.12 20.10
C ASP A 71 12.34 -10.17 19.79
N SER A 72 12.81 -9.33 18.86
CA SER A 72 14.23 -9.25 18.50
C SER A 72 15.05 -8.45 19.51
N ASP A 73 15.92 -9.15 20.24
CA ASP A 73 16.97 -8.54 21.07
C ASP A 73 17.94 -7.67 20.26
N PHE A 74 18.17 -8.04 19.00
CA PHE A 74 19.03 -7.26 18.12
C PHE A 74 18.40 -5.90 17.82
N VAL A 75 17.12 -5.88 17.45
CA VAL A 75 16.36 -4.64 17.23
C VAL A 75 16.32 -3.80 18.50
N ASN A 76 16.04 -4.43 19.65
CA ASN A 76 16.03 -3.73 20.94
C ASN A 76 17.36 -3.01 21.20
N ARG A 77 18.48 -3.74 21.11
CA ARG A 77 19.83 -3.18 21.29
C ARG A 77 20.14 -2.05 20.30
N SER A 78 19.65 -2.14 19.07
CA SER A 78 19.77 -1.05 18.11
C SER A 78 19.00 0.19 18.55
N LEU A 79 17.75 0.06 18.98
CA LEU A 79 16.90 1.19 19.39
C LEU A 79 17.38 1.88 20.67
N ILE A 80 17.91 1.14 21.64
CA ILE A 80 18.46 1.69 22.89
C ILE A 80 19.92 2.15 22.76
N GLY A 81 20.50 2.12 21.56
CA GLY A 81 21.84 2.63 21.28
C GLY A 81 23.00 1.73 21.69
N GLN A 82 22.74 0.46 22.02
CA GLN A 82 23.76 -0.54 22.36
C GLN A 82 24.38 -1.24 21.13
N SER A 83 23.86 -0.98 19.92
CA SER A 83 24.39 -1.52 18.66
C SER A 83 24.58 -0.42 17.61
N ASN A 84 25.76 -0.42 16.96
CA ASN A 84 26.10 0.55 15.91
C ASN A 84 25.75 0.08 14.48
N TRP A 85 25.33 -1.19 14.30
CA TRP A 85 25.12 -1.79 12.98
C TRP A 85 24.14 -1.01 12.09
N PHE A 86 23.08 -0.42 12.69
CA PHE A 86 22.06 0.36 11.98
C PHE A 86 21.94 1.80 12.48
N LYS A 87 22.97 2.36 13.12
CA LYS A 87 22.91 3.64 13.85
C LYS A 87 22.14 4.75 13.11
N LYS A 88 22.46 4.99 11.83
CA LYS A 88 21.80 6.02 11.01
C LYS A 88 20.32 5.72 10.78
N ARG A 89 19.96 4.46 10.47
CA ARG A 89 18.59 4.03 10.22
C ARG A 89 17.78 4.06 11.52
N THR A 90 18.34 3.55 12.61
CA THR A 90 17.77 3.65 13.96
C THR A 90 17.44 5.10 14.34
N GLN A 91 18.34 6.06 14.09
CA GLN A 91 18.08 7.47 14.39
C GLN A 91 16.88 8.03 13.61
N ILE A 92 16.68 7.60 12.36
CA ILE A 92 15.53 7.99 11.54
C ILE A 92 14.25 7.39 12.14
N ILE A 93 14.26 6.11 12.50
CA ILE A 93 13.15 5.43 13.15
C ILE A 93 12.77 6.13 14.44
N LEU A 94 13.72 6.34 15.37
CA LEU A 94 13.45 6.96 16.67
C LEU A 94 12.85 8.37 16.53
N ARG A 95 13.33 9.18 15.58
CA ARG A 95 12.73 10.50 15.29
C ARG A 95 11.29 10.37 14.79
N SER A 96 11.01 9.38 13.94
CA SER A 96 9.65 9.09 13.46
C SER A 96 8.73 8.67 14.60
N LEU A 97 9.18 7.78 15.47
CA LEU A 97 8.42 7.32 16.64
C LEU A 97 8.12 8.47 17.59
N GLN A 98 9.14 9.28 17.92
CA GLN A 98 9.01 10.43 18.80
C GLN A 98 8.02 11.47 18.25
N LYS A 99 8.09 11.79 16.95
CA LYS A 99 7.18 12.76 16.31
C LYS A 99 5.70 12.32 16.38
N ARG A 100 5.43 11.03 16.49
CA ARG A 100 4.08 10.43 16.48
C ARG A 100 3.63 9.94 17.85
N ASN A 101 4.41 10.20 18.90
CA ASN A 101 4.19 9.67 20.24
C ASN A 101 4.01 8.14 20.26
N ILE A 102 4.93 7.43 19.60
CA ILE A 102 4.93 5.97 19.54
C ILE A 102 6.02 5.43 20.45
N GLN A 103 5.63 4.50 21.31
CA GLN A 103 6.53 3.74 22.18
C GLN A 103 6.91 2.41 21.52
N PHE A 104 7.95 1.76 22.05
CA PHE A 104 8.31 0.41 21.63
C PHE A 104 8.70 -0.46 22.83
N ALA A 105 8.49 -1.76 22.72
CA ALA A 105 8.88 -2.72 23.74
C ALA A 105 9.32 -4.05 23.12
N CYS A 106 10.44 -4.58 23.63
CA CYS A 106 10.84 -5.96 23.36
C CYS A 106 10.01 -6.90 24.24
N ILE A 107 9.41 -7.92 23.64
CA ILE A 107 8.54 -8.89 24.32
C ILE A 107 9.01 -10.33 24.07
N PRO A 108 8.59 -11.31 24.89
CA PRO A 108 8.87 -12.71 24.60
C PRO A 108 8.27 -13.15 23.26
N SER A 109 8.98 -14.02 22.53
CA SER A 109 8.55 -14.51 21.21
C SER A 109 7.14 -15.13 21.19
N LYS A 110 6.77 -15.87 22.25
CA LYS A 110 5.43 -16.44 22.44
C LYS A 110 4.29 -15.41 22.45
N ASP A 111 4.60 -14.16 22.77
CA ASP A 111 3.63 -13.06 22.86
C ASP A 111 3.65 -12.20 21.57
N ASN A 112 4.56 -12.47 20.63
CA ASN A 112 4.68 -11.75 19.37
C ASN A 112 3.67 -12.28 18.33
N LEU A 113 2.53 -11.60 18.22
CA LEU A 113 1.45 -11.97 17.29
C LEU A 113 1.83 -11.88 15.80
N ALA A 114 2.94 -11.22 15.45
CA ALA A 114 3.40 -11.16 14.07
C ALA A 114 4.15 -12.43 13.61
N HIS A 115 4.48 -13.34 14.53
CA HIS A 115 5.22 -14.57 14.22
C HIS A 115 4.50 -15.46 13.22
N ASP A 116 3.21 -15.73 13.47
CA ASP A 116 2.40 -16.57 12.59
C ASP A 116 2.15 -15.90 11.23
N ILE A 117 2.11 -14.55 11.19
CA ILE A 117 1.97 -13.77 9.95
C ILE A 117 3.24 -13.94 9.11
N ALA A 118 4.43 -13.75 9.69
CA ALA A 118 5.69 -13.91 8.96
C ALA A 118 5.82 -15.34 8.39
N ARG A 119 5.41 -16.36 9.15
CA ARG A 119 5.46 -17.77 8.75
C ARG A 119 4.35 -18.19 7.77
N GLY A 120 3.35 -17.34 7.56
CA GLY A 120 2.19 -17.67 6.72
C GLY A 120 1.27 -18.75 7.33
N VAL A 121 1.27 -18.87 8.67
CA VAL A 121 0.39 -19.76 9.44
C VAL A 121 -0.85 -19.02 9.93
N TYR A 122 -0.83 -17.69 9.90
CA TYR A 122 -2.01 -16.87 10.16
C TYR A 122 -3.05 -17.13 9.06
N GLU A 123 -4.14 -17.83 9.41
CA GLU A 123 -5.35 -17.85 8.58
C GLU A 123 -5.72 -16.40 8.27
N GLU A 124 -5.93 -16.09 6.99
CA GLU A 124 -6.36 -14.78 6.48
C GLU A 124 -7.68 -14.36 7.14
N LYS A 125 -7.65 -13.86 8.37
CA LYS A 125 -8.78 -13.15 8.97
C LYS A 125 -8.74 -11.74 8.43
N GLU A 126 -9.38 -11.59 7.27
CA GLU A 126 -9.80 -10.34 6.62
C GLU A 126 -8.87 -9.17 6.93
N ALA A 127 -7.71 -9.15 6.27
CA ALA A 127 -7.25 -7.86 5.80
C ALA A 127 -8.45 -7.25 5.07
N MET A 128 -8.92 -6.05 5.47
CA MET A 128 -9.83 -5.30 4.61
C MET A 128 -9.09 -5.08 3.31
N GLU A 129 -9.27 -6.00 2.37
CA GLU A 129 -8.93 -5.81 0.99
C GLU A 129 -9.82 -4.64 0.58
N ILE A 130 -9.23 -3.44 0.45
CA ILE A 130 -9.94 -2.33 -0.17
C ILE A 130 -10.05 -2.71 -1.64
N THR A 131 -11.03 -3.55 -1.96
CA THR A 131 -11.38 -3.91 -3.32
C THR A 131 -12.01 -2.66 -3.90
N ILE A 132 -11.23 -1.90 -4.65
CA ILE A 132 -11.78 -0.77 -5.42
C ILE A 132 -12.68 -1.39 -6.48
N PRO A 133 -14.01 -1.17 -6.44
CA PRO A 133 -14.89 -1.67 -7.48
C PRO A 133 -14.44 -1.08 -8.81
N LEU A 134 -14.18 -1.95 -9.78
CA LEU A 134 -13.80 -1.53 -11.11
C LEU A 134 -15.05 -1.08 -11.86
N PHE A 135 -14.93 0.02 -12.59
CA PHE A 135 -15.95 0.35 -13.59
C PHE A 135 -15.85 -0.66 -14.71
N ASP A 136 -16.98 -1.19 -15.18
CA ASP A 136 -17.02 -2.02 -16.36
C ASP A 136 -16.58 -1.22 -17.59
N LEU A 137 -15.94 -1.88 -18.54
CA LEU A 137 -15.48 -1.23 -19.77
C LEU A 137 -16.24 -1.81 -20.96
N SER A 138 -17.10 -1.00 -21.56
CA SER A 138 -17.79 -1.40 -22.80
C SER A 138 -16.77 -1.66 -23.91
N HIS A 139 -17.09 -2.56 -24.84
CA HIS A 139 -16.18 -2.88 -25.95
C HIS A 139 -15.91 -1.65 -26.84
N LYS A 140 -16.94 -0.84 -27.11
CA LYS A 140 -16.82 0.40 -27.87
C LYS A 140 -15.87 1.40 -27.19
N ALA A 141 -16.01 1.59 -25.87
CA ALA A 141 -15.09 2.44 -25.11
C ALA A 141 -13.67 1.88 -25.06
N PHE A 142 -13.49 0.57 -24.99
CA PHE A 142 -12.16 -0.04 -25.04
C PHE A 142 -11.42 0.23 -26.36
N ILE A 143 -12.11 0.09 -27.50
CA ILE A 143 -11.53 0.44 -28.81
C ILE A 143 -11.16 1.93 -28.85
N ALA A 144 -12.06 2.80 -28.38
CA ALA A 144 -11.79 4.23 -28.30
C ALA A 144 -10.58 4.53 -27.40
N TYR A 145 -10.46 3.88 -26.24
CA TYR A 145 -9.32 4.03 -25.34
C TYR A 145 -7.99 3.73 -26.02
N GLN A 146 -7.90 2.59 -26.72
CA GLN A 146 -6.67 2.20 -27.41
C GLN A 146 -6.27 3.25 -28.45
N ARG A 147 -7.24 3.71 -29.26
CA ARG A 147 -7.04 4.75 -30.28
C ARG A 147 -6.64 6.09 -29.68
N GLU A 148 -7.40 6.60 -28.73
CA GLU A 148 -7.21 7.94 -28.16
C GLU A 148 -5.92 8.01 -27.33
N THR A 149 -5.57 6.95 -26.61
CA THR A 149 -4.38 6.94 -25.73
C THR A 149 -3.12 6.36 -26.37
N LYS A 150 -3.19 5.93 -27.64
CA LYS A 150 -2.10 5.26 -28.37
C LYS A 150 -1.56 4.00 -27.66
N ASN A 151 -2.41 3.31 -26.89
CA ASN A 151 -2.06 2.12 -26.13
C ASN A 151 -2.57 0.84 -26.81
N ASN A 152 -2.17 0.61 -28.06
CA ASN A 152 -2.75 -0.43 -28.92
C ASN A 152 -2.53 -1.87 -28.40
N ASN A 153 -1.51 -2.10 -27.56
CA ASN A 153 -1.18 -3.41 -27.02
C ASN A 153 -1.74 -3.66 -25.61
N CYS A 154 -2.57 -2.75 -25.10
CA CYS A 154 -3.13 -2.86 -23.75
C CYS A 154 -4.31 -3.84 -23.74
N SER A 155 -4.33 -4.79 -22.81
CA SER A 155 -5.50 -5.67 -22.60
C SER A 155 -6.68 -4.89 -22.02
N LYS A 156 -7.90 -5.42 -22.23
CA LYS A 156 -9.15 -4.82 -21.74
C LYS A 156 -9.16 -4.65 -20.21
N VAL A 157 -8.65 -5.65 -19.49
CA VAL A 157 -8.55 -5.64 -18.02
C VAL A 157 -7.59 -4.55 -17.53
N ILE A 158 -6.42 -4.41 -18.16
CA ILE A 158 -5.47 -3.34 -17.80
C ILE A 158 -6.04 -1.96 -18.14
N ALA A 159 -6.74 -1.83 -19.28
CA ALA A 159 -7.40 -0.58 -19.66
C ALA A 159 -8.49 -0.20 -18.65
N GLN A 160 -9.32 -1.16 -18.23
CA GLN A 160 -10.36 -0.99 -17.22
C GLN A 160 -9.80 -0.47 -15.89
N ARG A 161 -8.71 -1.08 -15.39
CA ARG A 161 -8.02 -0.64 -14.17
C ARG A 161 -7.42 0.76 -14.32
N LYS A 162 -6.75 1.05 -15.43
CA LYS A 162 -6.18 2.38 -15.71
C LYS A 162 -7.25 3.46 -15.79
N LEU A 163 -8.40 3.16 -16.38
CA LEU A 163 -9.52 4.08 -16.49
C LEU A 163 -10.22 4.29 -15.15
N THR A 164 -10.42 3.22 -14.37
CA THR A 164 -10.91 3.31 -12.99
C THR A 164 -10.04 4.23 -12.16
N ARG A 165 -8.71 4.05 -12.20
CA ARG A 165 -7.76 4.98 -11.57
C ARG A 165 -7.97 6.43 -12.05
N ASN A 166 -8.09 6.62 -13.36
CA ASN A 166 -8.22 7.97 -13.91
C ASN A 166 -9.55 8.63 -13.50
N ILE A 167 -10.64 7.88 -13.40
CA ILE A 167 -11.94 8.36 -12.87
C ILE A 167 -11.79 8.78 -11.41
N LEU A 168 -11.17 7.96 -10.56
CA LEU A 168 -10.94 8.29 -9.15
C LEU A 168 -10.08 9.54 -8.93
N LEU A 169 -9.23 9.88 -9.91
CA LEU A 169 -8.37 11.07 -9.89
C LEU A 169 -8.91 12.24 -10.72
N SER A 170 -10.09 12.07 -11.32
CA SER A 170 -10.67 13.06 -12.24
C SER A 170 -11.51 14.11 -11.50
N VAL A 171 -11.94 15.12 -12.25
CA VAL A 171 -12.98 16.05 -11.81
C VAL A 171 -14.28 15.66 -12.52
N LYS A 172 -15.37 15.52 -11.76
CA LYS A 172 -16.73 15.39 -12.31
C LYS A 172 -17.13 16.70 -12.98
N ALA A 173 -17.43 16.67 -14.28
CA ALA A 173 -17.70 17.87 -15.07
C ALA A 173 -19.20 18.12 -15.27
N SER A 174 -19.97 17.09 -15.62
CA SER A 174 -21.41 17.17 -15.80
C SER A 174 -22.07 15.80 -15.57
N GLU A 175 -23.39 15.81 -15.44
CA GLU A 175 -24.23 14.62 -15.35
C GLU A 175 -25.56 14.90 -16.05
N GLU A 176 -25.87 14.11 -17.08
CA GLU A 176 -27.07 14.26 -17.89
C GLU A 176 -27.64 12.88 -18.22
N ALA A 177 -28.95 12.70 -18.00
CA ALA A 177 -29.68 11.46 -18.31
C ALA A 177 -29.01 10.17 -17.78
N GLY A 178 -28.43 10.22 -16.57
CA GLY A 178 -27.75 9.07 -15.95
C GLY A 178 -26.30 8.84 -16.41
N VAL A 179 -25.79 9.68 -17.32
CA VAL A 179 -24.40 9.62 -17.78
C VAL A 179 -23.57 10.71 -17.11
N ILE A 180 -22.53 10.30 -16.39
CA ILE A 180 -21.59 11.17 -15.71
C ILE A 180 -20.34 11.37 -16.58
N LEU A 181 -19.96 12.62 -16.81
CA LEU A 181 -18.70 12.98 -17.47
C LEU A 181 -17.60 13.27 -16.43
N TYR A 182 -16.53 12.48 -16.50
CA TYR A 182 -15.30 12.65 -15.74
C TYR A 182 -14.19 13.21 -16.64
N ARG A 183 -13.47 14.22 -16.13
CA ARG A 183 -12.33 14.85 -16.84
C ARG A 183 -11.03 14.59 -16.11
N TYR A 184 -10.14 13.83 -16.74
CA TYR A 184 -8.78 13.57 -16.26
C TYR A 184 -7.78 14.21 -17.22
N GLY A 185 -7.31 15.42 -16.90
CA GLY A 185 -6.49 16.22 -17.81
C GLY A 185 -7.25 16.55 -19.11
N ASN A 186 -6.83 15.95 -20.24
CA ASN A 186 -7.49 16.07 -21.53
C ASN A 186 -8.33 14.83 -21.91
N LEU A 187 -8.45 13.84 -21.04
CA LEU A 187 -9.22 12.62 -21.28
C LEU A 187 -10.63 12.77 -20.69
N TYR A 188 -11.63 12.58 -21.53
CA TYR A 188 -13.05 12.66 -21.19
C TYR A 188 -13.57 11.23 -21.09
N ILE A 189 -14.14 10.88 -19.94
CA ILE A 189 -14.58 9.52 -19.61
C ILE A 189 -16.04 9.61 -19.23
N TYR A 190 -16.91 8.96 -20.00
CA TYR A 190 -18.35 8.95 -19.76
C TYR A 190 -18.73 7.62 -19.13
N VAL A 191 -19.43 7.71 -17.99
CA VAL A 191 -19.84 6.58 -17.18
C VAL A 191 -21.35 6.60 -17.05
N GLU A 192 -22.00 5.49 -17.38
CA GLU A 192 -23.42 5.26 -17.17
C GLU A 192 -23.54 4.10 -16.17
N ASP A 193 -24.26 4.32 -15.07
CA ASP A 193 -24.26 3.46 -13.89
C ASP A 193 -22.83 3.15 -13.40
N ASN A 194 -22.34 1.93 -13.66
CA ASN A 194 -20.98 1.50 -13.34
C ASN A 194 -20.15 1.13 -14.58
N THR A 195 -20.60 1.51 -15.79
CA THR A 195 -19.96 1.17 -17.06
C THR A 195 -19.39 2.38 -17.76
N ILE A 196 -18.12 2.30 -18.16
CA ILE A 196 -17.49 3.25 -19.07
C ILE A 196 -18.02 2.99 -20.48
N VAL A 197 -18.91 3.86 -20.92
CA VAL A 197 -19.62 3.75 -22.20
C VAL A 197 -18.90 4.49 -23.33
N LYS A 198 -18.13 5.53 -23.01
CA LYS A 198 -17.44 6.37 -24.03
C LYS A 198 -16.16 7.00 -23.50
N ILE A 199 -15.17 7.15 -24.37
CA ILE A 199 -13.89 7.82 -24.09
C ILE A 199 -13.52 8.72 -25.27
N GLU A 200 -13.13 9.94 -24.96
CA GLU A 200 -12.73 10.94 -25.96
C GLU A 200 -11.55 11.77 -25.46
N LYS A 201 -10.79 12.34 -26.40
CA LYS A 201 -9.86 13.42 -26.11
C LYS A 201 -10.56 14.75 -26.31
N GLY A 202 -10.47 15.61 -25.31
CA GLY A 202 -10.95 16.99 -25.41
C GLY A 202 -9.86 17.99 -25.06
N SER A 203 -10.28 19.21 -24.76
CA SER A 203 -9.38 20.26 -24.28
C SER A 203 -8.81 19.90 -22.91
N TYR A 204 -7.54 20.25 -22.70
CA TYR A 204 -6.90 20.08 -21.40
C TYR A 204 -7.62 20.91 -20.33
N LEU A 205 -7.95 20.27 -19.20
CA LEU A 205 -8.57 20.94 -18.07
C LEU A 205 -7.58 21.93 -17.42
N LYS A 206 -7.83 23.23 -17.59
CA LYS A 206 -6.98 24.30 -17.03
C LYS A 206 -6.85 24.13 -15.51
N GLY A 207 -5.62 24.19 -15.01
CA GLY A 207 -5.33 24.02 -13.57
C GLY A 207 -5.28 22.58 -13.07
N PHE A 208 -5.59 21.59 -13.91
CA PHE A 208 -5.48 20.18 -13.52
C PHE A 208 -4.03 19.81 -13.20
N LYS A 209 -3.80 19.33 -11.99
CA LYS A 209 -2.52 18.78 -11.53
C LYS A 209 -2.75 17.40 -10.94
N LYS A 210 -2.09 16.40 -11.54
CA LYS A 210 -2.11 15.03 -11.05
C LYS A 210 -1.36 14.92 -9.72
N SER A 211 -2.04 14.48 -8.66
CA SER A 211 -1.37 14.08 -7.42
C SER A 211 -0.50 12.85 -7.69
N LYS A 212 0.82 13.00 -7.53
CA LYS A 212 1.77 11.90 -7.79
C LYS A 212 1.64 10.78 -6.77
N ASP A 213 1.40 11.12 -5.52
CA ASP A 213 1.33 10.15 -4.43
C ASP A 213 0.05 9.34 -4.51
N GLU A 214 -1.09 10.00 -4.77
CA GLU A 214 -2.37 9.32 -4.94
C GLU A 214 -2.39 8.45 -6.21
N TYR A 215 -1.75 8.91 -7.29
CA TYR A 215 -1.59 8.11 -8.50
C TYR A 215 -0.78 6.83 -8.25
N ARG A 216 0.31 6.92 -7.47
CA ARG A 216 1.12 5.74 -7.08
C ARG A 216 0.34 4.81 -6.17
N ARG A 217 -0.41 5.37 -5.21
CA ARG A 217 -1.27 4.61 -4.29
C ARG A 217 -2.29 3.78 -5.06
N LEU A 218 -3.03 4.41 -5.97
CA LEU A 218 -4.04 3.72 -6.78
C LEU A 218 -3.44 2.73 -7.79
N ASN A 219 -2.22 2.97 -8.30
CA ASN A 219 -1.54 1.96 -9.12
C ASN A 219 -1.29 0.66 -8.33
N LYS A 220 -0.86 0.77 -7.07
CA LYS A 220 -0.66 -0.40 -6.20
C LYS A 220 -1.98 -1.12 -5.95
N LEU A 221 -3.03 -0.38 -5.56
CA LEU A 221 -4.35 -0.95 -5.24
C LEU A 221 -5.07 -1.57 -6.45
N LEU A 222 -4.81 -1.06 -7.66
CA LEU A 222 -5.42 -1.56 -8.90
C LEU A 222 -4.52 -2.53 -9.67
N PHE A 223 -3.36 -2.92 -9.12
CA PHE A 223 -2.39 -3.83 -9.73
C PHE A 223 -2.01 -3.41 -11.16
N LEU A 224 -1.48 -2.18 -11.29
CA LEU A 224 -1.13 -1.49 -12.54
C LEU A 224 0.36 -1.20 -12.73
#